data_AF-A0AAX3J911-F1
#
_entry.id   AF-A0AAX3J911-F1
#
_cell.length_a   1.000
_cell.length_b   1.000
_cell.length_c   1.000
_cell.angle_alpha   90.00
_cell.angle_beta   90.00
_cell.angle_gamma   90.00
#
_symmetry.space_group_name_H-M   'P 1'
#
loop_
_entity.id
_entity.type
_entity.pdbx_description
1 polymer ?
#
loop_
_entity_poly.entity_id
_entity_poly.type
_entity_poly.pdbx_seq_one_letter_code
_entity_poly.pdbx_strand_id
1 'polypeptide(L)'
;MDFAVAINIATGHYCDNEFNNFSHEIIDFSYHVSHEIKESIIKNKIMRDGLVEYGKAISLMDTNSDRTAIECLFKNKKDLFQYYFSTFNNPSYNHSIQIWHQGNDNTWIDWDENNSICININPYKIREGFFLIGFDYRDITNNERLHVASNKDGYEYFNKCPQNSSRVWMW
;
A
#
# COMPACT_ATOMS: atom_id res chain seq x y z
N MET A 1 1.24 1.79 12.53
CA MET A 1 1.83 1.10 11.36
C MET A 1 1.10 -0.22 11.15
N ASP A 2 -0.15 -0.35 11.62
CA ASP A 2 -0.74 -1.69 11.77
C ASP A 2 -1.82 -1.94 10.71
N PHE A 3 -2.58 -0.91 10.34
CA PHE A 3 -3.45 -0.95 9.18
C PHE A 3 -2.68 -1.14 7.87
N ALA A 4 -1.49 -0.54 7.73
CA ALA A 4 -0.76 -0.56 6.47
C ALA A 4 -0.20 -1.95 6.08
N VAL A 5 0.11 -2.82 7.05
CA VAL A 5 0.58 -4.20 6.80
C VAL A 5 -0.61 -5.10 6.45
N ALA A 6 -1.69 -5.01 7.22
CA ALA A 6 -2.91 -5.74 6.95
C ALA A 6 -3.57 -5.32 5.63
N ILE A 7 -3.63 -4.02 5.35
CA ILE A 7 -4.07 -3.47 4.07
C ILE A 7 -3.08 -3.86 2.96
N ASN A 8 -1.77 -3.92 3.18
CA ASN A 8 -0.84 -4.45 2.16
C ASN A 8 -1.20 -5.87 1.72
N ILE A 9 -1.40 -6.76 2.70
CA ILE A 9 -1.76 -8.16 2.44
C ILE A 9 -3.13 -8.24 1.77
N ALA A 10 -4.11 -7.49 2.28
CA ALA A 10 -5.46 -7.49 1.74
C ALA A 10 -5.57 -6.83 0.37
N THR A 11 -4.87 -5.73 0.12
CA THR A 11 -4.82 -5.04 -1.18
C THR A 11 -4.15 -5.95 -2.20
N GLY A 12 -3.06 -6.65 -1.85
CA GLY A 12 -2.44 -7.65 -2.73
C GLY A 12 -3.41 -8.76 -3.15
N HIS A 13 -4.20 -9.30 -2.22
CA HIS A 13 -5.18 -10.36 -2.52
C HIS A 13 -6.47 -9.84 -3.17
N TYR A 14 -6.94 -8.65 -2.82
CA TYR A 14 -8.16 -8.04 -3.35
C TYR A 14 -7.98 -7.48 -4.78
N CYS A 15 -6.73 -7.31 -5.22
CA CYS A 15 -6.44 -7.00 -6.62
C CYS A 15 -6.73 -8.17 -7.55
N ASP A 16 -6.71 -9.40 -7.04
CA ASP A 16 -7.05 -10.59 -7.79
C ASP A 16 -8.56 -10.90 -7.64
N ASN A 17 -9.30 -10.80 -8.75
CA ASN A 17 -10.77 -10.87 -8.74
C ASN A 17 -11.32 -12.24 -8.35
N GLU A 18 -10.52 -13.31 -8.39
CA GLU A 18 -10.91 -14.62 -7.85
C GLU A 18 -11.25 -14.53 -6.35
N PHE A 19 -10.64 -13.58 -5.63
CA PHE A 19 -10.78 -13.45 -4.18
C PHE A 19 -11.80 -12.41 -3.70
N ASN A 20 -12.49 -11.71 -4.61
CA ASN A 20 -13.56 -10.77 -4.21
C ASN A 20 -14.65 -11.48 -3.39
N ASN A 21 -14.93 -12.76 -3.69
CA ASN A 21 -15.90 -13.59 -2.98
C ASN A 21 -15.45 -13.96 -1.55
N PHE A 22 -14.17 -13.80 -1.23
CA PHE A 22 -13.58 -14.02 0.10
C PHE A 22 -13.24 -12.71 0.81
N SER A 23 -13.77 -11.57 0.34
CA SER A 23 -13.52 -10.25 0.93
C SER A 23 -13.77 -10.21 2.44
N HIS A 24 -14.78 -10.92 2.95
CA HIS A 24 -15.03 -11.04 4.39
C HIS A 24 -13.88 -11.75 5.15
N GLU A 25 -13.31 -12.81 4.58
CA GLU A 25 -12.18 -13.53 5.19
C GLU A 25 -10.89 -12.69 5.16
N ILE A 26 -10.69 -11.95 4.07
CA ILE A 26 -9.58 -10.99 3.93
C ILE A 26 -9.71 -9.85 4.95
N ILE A 27 -10.92 -9.33 5.15
CA ILE A 27 -11.23 -8.29 6.14
C ILE A 27 -10.98 -8.82 7.56
N ASP A 28 -11.49 -10.01 7.88
CA ASP A 28 -11.34 -10.60 9.21
C ASP A 28 -9.86 -10.92 9.51
N PHE A 29 -9.12 -11.48 8.55
CA PHE A 29 -7.67 -11.69 8.68
C PHE A 29 -6.93 -10.37 8.91
N SER A 30 -7.25 -9.34 8.13
CA SER A 30 -6.65 -8.01 8.25
C SER A 30 -6.91 -7.37 9.61
N TYR A 31 -8.14 -7.51 10.11
CA TYR A 31 -8.54 -7.07 11.44
C TYR A 31 -7.73 -7.79 12.51
N HIS A 32 -7.68 -9.12 12.48
CA HIS A 32 -6.98 -9.93 13.49
C HIS A 32 -5.48 -9.67 13.51
N VAL A 33 -4.82 -9.60 12.34
CA VAL A 33 -3.39 -9.27 12.25
C VAL A 33 -3.11 -7.87 12.77
N SER A 34 -3.92 -6.88 12.38
CA SER A 34 -3.77 -5.50 12.88
C SER A 34 -3.95 -5.43 14.40
N HIS A 35 -4.95 -6.14 14.93
CA HIS A 35 -5.25 -6.16 16.36
C HIS A 35 -4.13 -6.82 17.18
N GLU A 36 -3.67 -8.00 16.76
CA GLU A 36 -2.58 -8.73 17.44
C GLU A 36 -1.24 -7.96 17.40
N ILE A 37 -0.89 -7.34 16.25
CA ILE A 37 0.31 -6.52 16.13
C ILE A 37 0.21 -5.29 17.07
N LYS A 38 -0.94 -4.61 17.10
CA LYS A 38 -1.18 -3.47 18.00
C LYS A 38 -1.07 -3.88 19.47
N GLU A 39 -1.74 -4.95 19.87
CA GLU A 39 -1.69 -5.47 21.24
C GLU A 39 -0.26 -5.82 21.66
N SER A 40 0.51 -6.43 20.76
CA SER A 40 1.91 -6.78 20.98
C SER A 40 2.80 -5.53 21.12
N ILE A 41 2.59 -4.51 20.29
CA ILE A 41 3.32 -3.23 20.35
C ILE A 41 3.02 -2.47 21.65
N ILE A 42 1.75 -2.42 22.07
CA ILE A 42 1.34 -1.72 23.30
C ILE A 42 1.98 -2.36 24.53
N LYS A 43 2.03 -3.69 24.56
CA LYS A 43 2.55 -4.46 25.70
C LYS A 43 4.09 -4.48 25.75
N ASN A 44 4.78 -4.20 24.65
CA ASN A 44 6.24 -4.29 24.57
C ASN A 44 6.91 -2.90 24.52
N LYS A 45 7.60 -2.55 25.62
CA LYS A 45 8.33 -1.27 25.73
C LYS A 45 9.37 -1.06 24.63
N ILE A 46 10.13 -2.08 24.25
CA ILE A 46 11.18 -1.97 23.23
C ILE A 46 10.56 -1.65 21.86
N MET A 47 9.46 -2.33 21.50
CA MET A 47 8.77 -2.07 20.24
C MET A 47 8.12 -0.69 20.21
N ARG A 48 7.51 -0.28 21.33
CA ARG A 48 6.97 1.08 21.48
C ARG A 48 8.06 2.15 21.32
N ASP A 49 9.19 1.99 22.01
CA ASP A 49 10.28 2.95 21.99
C ASP A 49 10.92 3.02 20.57
N GLY A 50 11.07 1.87 19.89
CA GLY A 50 11.53 1.81 18.51
C GLY A 50 10.58 2.51 17.51
N LEU A 51 9.26 2.42 17.71
CA LEU A 51 8.28 3.09 16.83
C LEU A 51 8.24 4.61 16.99
N VAL A 52 8.58 5.13 18.17
CA VAL A 52 8.76 6.57 18.42
C VAL A 52 9.91 7.11 17.57
N GLU A 53 11.01 6.35 17.43
CA GLU A 53 12.17 6.74 16.60
C GLU A 53 11.84 6.77 15.09
N TYR A 54 10.86 6.01 14.62
CA TYR A 54 10.35 6.07 13.25
C TYR A 54 9.35 7.22 13.00
N GLY A 55 9.18 8.15 13.95
CA GLY A 55 8.34 9.34 13.79
C GLY A 55 6.84 9.05 13.72
N LYS A 56 6.40 7.87 14.16
CA LYS A 56 4.98 7.51 14.15
C LYS A 56 4.34 7.83 15.49
N ALA A 57 3.33 8.70 15.47
CA ALA A 57 2.56 9.05 16.65
C ALA A 57 1.71 7.85 17.09
N ILE A 58 2.26 7.05 18.02
CA ILE A 58 1.58 5.92 18.67
C ILE A 58 0.29 6.40 19.35
N SER A 59 0.24 7.65 19.79
CA SER A 59 -0.95 8.31 20.37
C SER A 59 -2.12 8.51 19.40
N LEU A 60 -1.89 8.39 18.09
CA LEU A 60 -2.93 8.45 17.05
C LEU A 60 -3.45 7.06 16.67
N MET A 61 -2.86 5.99 17.20
CA MET A 61 -3.39 4.63 17.00
C MET A 61 -4.66 4.48 17.83
N ASP A 62 -5.81 4.56 17.15
CA ASP A 62 -7.08 4.21 17.78
C ASP A 62 -7.06 2.72 18.17
N THR A 63 -7.16 2.49 19.48
CA THR A 63 -7.24 1.16 20.10
C THR A 63 -8.64 0.55 19.95
N ASN A 64 -9.64 1.37 19.64
CA ASN A 64 -10.98 0.95 19.28
C ASN A 64 -11.13 0.98 17.77
N SER A 65 -10.23 0.34 17.02
CA SER A 65 -10.42 0.19 15.58
C SER A 65 -11.68 -0.65 15.35
N ASP A 66 -12.80 0.05 15.27
CA ASP A 66 -14.10 -0.51 15.04
C ASP A 66 -14.00 -1.29 13.74
N ARG A 67 -14.42 -2.56 13.75
CA ARG A 67 -14.43 -3.40 12.56
C ARG A 67 -15.06 -2.66 11.38
N THR A 68 -16.03 -1.79 11.68
CA THR A 68 -16.67 -0.84 10.78
C THR A 68 -15.72 0.10 10.04
N ALA A 69 -14.63 0.57 10.65
CA ALA A 69 -13.63 1.41 9.97
C ALA A 69 -12.88 0.63 8.88
N ILE A 70 -12.56 -0.65 9.13
CA ILE A 70 -11.95 -1.53 8.13
C ILE A 70 -12.99 -1.88 7.07
N GLU A 71 -14.20 -2.30 7.46
CA GLU A 71 -15.29 -2.58 6.51
C GLU A 71 -15.57 -1.40 5.59
N CYS A 72 -15.54 -0.17 6.09
CA CYS A 72 -15.73 1.03 5.28
C CYS A 72 -14.62 1.21 4.23
N LEU A 73 -13.37 0.87 4.52
CA LEU A 73 -12.29 0.90 3.53
C LEU A 73 -12.55 -0.12 2.41
N PHE A 74 -13.08 -1.30 2.74
CA PHE A 74 -13.34 -2.36 1.75
C PHE A 74 -14.68 -2.22 1.00
N LYS A 75 -15.54 -1.25 1.34
CA LYS A 75 -16.75 -0.94 0.56
C LYS A 75 -16.43 -0.36 -0.81
N ASN A 76 -15.28 0.31 -0.94
CA ASN A 76 -14.89 1.02 -2.15
C ASN A 76 -13.40 0.84 -2.42
N LYS A 77 -13.05 0.15 -3.51
CA LYS A 77 -11.68 -0.06 -3.99
C LYS A 77 -10.91 1.25 -4.09
N LYS A 78 -11.54 2.31 -4.59
CA LYS A 78 -10.88 3.62 -4.73
C LYS A 78 -10.42 4.16 -3.38
N ASP A 79 -11.30 4.13 -2.38
CA ASP A 79 -10.98 4.63 -1.04
C ASP A 79 -9.91 3.77 -0.36
N LEU A 80 -9.98 2.44 -0.52
CA LEU A 80 -8.97 1.50 -0.04
C LEU A 80 -7.59 1.80 -0.63
N PHE A 81 -7.50 1.90 -1.96
CA PHE A 81 -6.24 2.13 -2.66
C PHE A 81 -5.69 3.53 -2.38
N GLN A 82 -6.56 4.53 -2.29
CA GLN A 82 -6.16 5.89 -1.94
C GLN A 82 -5.61 5.95 -0.51
N TYR A 83 -6.26 5.28 0.44
CA TYR A 83 -5.73 5.15 1.79
C TYR A 83 -4.37 4.43 1.79
N TYR A 84 -4.27 3.31 1.07
CA TYR A 84 -3.05 2.53 0.97
C TYR A 84 -1.84 3.34 0.45
N PHE A 85 -1.98 3.97 -0.72
CA PHE A 85 -0.91 4.75 -1.34
C PHE A 85 -0.60 6.05 -0.58
N SER A 86 -1.57 6.60 0.16
CA SER A 86 -1.31 7.75 1.05
C SER A 86 -0.23 7.44 2.10
N THR A 87 -0.03 6.16 2.47
CA THR A 87 1.00 5.77 3.45
C THR A 87 2.43 5.86 2.92
N PHE A 88 2.59 6.03 1.60
CA PHE A 88 3.87 6.26 0.93
C PHE A 88 4.05 7.73 0.52
N ASN A 89 2.96 8.49 0.47
CA ASN A 89 2.97 9.88 0.06
C ASN A 89 3.75 10.75 1.06
N ASN A 90 4.71 11.50 0.55
CA ASN A 90 5.38 12.58 1.27
C ASN A 90 5.46 13.80 0.34
N PRO A 91 4.60 14.81 0.56
CA PRO A 91 4.52 16.01 -0.28
C PRO A 91 5.82 16.83 -0.37
N SER A 92 6.79 16.58 0.51
CA SER A 92 8.09 17.28 0.50
C SER A 92 8.99 16.84 -0.67
N TYR A 93 8.69 15.71 -1.31
CA TYR A 93 9.40 15.28 -2.51
C TYR A 93 8.73 15.80 -3.78
N ASN A 94 9.54 16.15 -4.78
CA ASN A 94 9.08 16.63 -6.09
C ASN A 94 8.92 15.50 -7.12
N HIS A 95 9.03 14.25 -6.70
CA HIS A 95 8.94 13.09 -7.57
C HIS A 95 7.56 12.46 -7.41
N SER A 96 6.74 12.53 -8.46
CA SER A 96 5.33 12.18 -8.43
C SER A 96 5.05 10.95 -9.27
N ILE A 97 4.39 9.96 -8.67
CA ILE A 97 3.91 8.76 -9.34
C ILE A 97 2.38 8.85 -9.46
N GLN A 98 1.89 8.65 -10.68
CA GLN A 98 0.49 8.40 -10.98
C GLN A 98 0.23 6.90 -10.98
N ILE A 99 -0.90 6.51 -10.41
CA ILE A 99 -1.26 5.12 -10.20
C ILE A 99 -2.69 4.92 -10.68
N TRP A 100 -2.88 4.01 -11.63
CA TRP A 100 -4.21 3.58 -12.09
C TRP A 100 -4.56 2.23 -11.50
N HIS A 101 -5.84 2.03 -11.26
CA HIS A 101 -6.38 0.86 -10.59
C HIS A 101 -7.73 0.45 -11.19
N GLN A 102 -8.19 -0.75 -10.88
CA GLN A 102 -9.55 -1.18 -11.21
C GLN A 102 -10.61 -0.47 -10.35
N GLY A 103 -11.77 -0.23 -10.92
CA GLY A 103 -12.98 0.20 -10.21
C GLY A 103 -13.64 -0.96 -9.45
N ASN A 104 -14.76 -0.66 -8.79
CA ASN A 104 -15.48 -1.65 -7.98
C ASN A 104 -16.03 -2.82 -8.80
N ASP A 105 -16.63 -2.49 -9.95
CA ASP A 105 -17.44 -3.42 -10.74
C ASP A 105 -16.70 -4.02 -11.95
N ASN A 106 -15.44 -3.62 -12.17
CA ASN A 106 -14.65 -4.09 -13.29
C ASN A 106 -13.34 -4.75 -12.85
N THR A 107 -12.83 -5.60 -13.72
CA THR A 107 -11.61 -6.39 -13.50
C THR A 107 -10.41 -5.83 -14.24
N TRP A 108 -10.60 -4.77 -15.02
CA TRP A 108 -9.56 -4.09 -15.77
C TRP A 108 -9.23 -2.74 -15.12
N ILE A 109 -7.99 -2.29 -15.36
CA ILE A 109 -7.52 -0.98 -14.92
C ILE A 109 -8.33 0.11 -15.61
N ASP A 110 -8.79 1.10 -14.83
CA ASP A 110 -9.38 2.32 -15.36
C ASP A 110 -8.29 3.37 -15.55
N TRP A 111 -8.02 3.73 -16.80
CA TRP A 111 -7.01 4.73 -17.16
C TRP A 111 -7.52 6.17 -17.16
N ASP A 112 -8.77 6.43 -16.74
CA ASP A 112 -9.27 7.79 -16.54
C ASP A 112 -8.40 8.54 -15.50
N GLU A 113 -7.82 9.66 -15.93
CA GLU A 113 -6.95 10.48 -15.08
C GLU A 113 -7.66 10.95 -13.80
N ASN A 114 -8.97 11.17 -13.84
CA ASN A 114 -9.77 11.61 -12.68
C ASN A 114 -9.97 10.50 -11.62
N ASN A 115 -9.74 9.25 -12.02
CA ASN A 115 -9.81 8.09 -11.13
C ASN A 115 -8.44 7.59 -10.67
N SER A 116 -7.36 8.15 -11.22
CA SER A 116 -6.00 7.83 -10.78
C SER A 116 -5.66 8.40 -9.41
N ILE A 117 -4.66 7.79 -8.76
CA ILE A 117 -4.08 8.25 -7.50
C ILE A 117 -2.71 8.85 -7.82
N CYS A 118 -2.48 10.09 -7.37
CA CYS A 118 -1.19 10.76 -7.49
C CYS A 118 -0.55 10.93 -6.11
N ILE A 119 0.70 10.51 -5.97
CA ILE A 119 1.46 10.68 -4.74
C ILE A 119 2.89 11.11 -5.01
N ASN A 120 3.52 11.74 -4.03
CA ASN A 120 4.91 12.15 -4.06
C ASN A 120 5.74 11.18 -3.21
N ILE A 121 6.87 10.68 -3.75
CA ILE A 121 7.72 9.70 -3.07
C ILE A 121 9.20 10.05 -3.21
N ASN A 122 10.05 9.37 -2.43
CA ASN A 122 11.50 9.42 -2.62
C ASN A 122 11.91 8.39 -3.69
N PRO A 123 12.38 8.80 -4.88
CA PRO A 123 12.72 7.87 -5.97
C PRO A 123 13.90 6.94 -5.66
N TYR A 124 14.70 7.25 -4.64
CA TYR A 124 15.87 6.46 -4.24
C TYR A 124 15.59 5.50 -3.09
N LYS A 125 14.45 5.67 -2.40
CA LYS A 125 14.08 4.91 -1.20
C LYS A 125 12.59 4.60 -1.20
N ILE A 126 12.12 4.02 -2.30
CA ILE A 126 10.75 3.52 -2.38
C ILE A 126 10.67 2.29 -1.47
N ARG A 127 9.81 2.34 -0.45
CA ARG A 127 9.67 1.24 0.51
C ARG A 127 9.06 0.03 -0.20
N GLU A 128 9.52 -1.17 0.13
CA GLU A 128 8.91 -2.44 -0.29
C GLU A 128 7.39 -2.47 -0.08
N GLY A 129 6.72 -3.11 -1.04
CA GLY A 129 5.28 -3.22 -1.17
C GLY A 129 4.65 -2.15 -2.04
N PHE A 130 5.40 -1.14 -2.50
CA PHE A 130 4.82 -0.01 -3.25
C PHE A 130 4.26 -0.42 -4.62
N PHE A 131 5.02 -1.19 -5.40
CA PHE A 131 4.60 -1.66 -6.71
C PHE A 131 3.86 -2.99 -6.60
N LEU A 132 2.54 -2.90 -6.64
CA LEU A 132 1.62 -4.04 -6.63
C LEU A 132 1.16 -4.41 -8.05
N ILE A 133 1.04 -5.71 -8.30
CA ILE A 133 0.39 -6.27 -9.51
C ILE A 133 -1.10 -5.89 -9.48
N GLY A 134 -1.68 -5.61 -10.65
CA GLY A 134 -3.08 -5.15 -10.78
C GLY A 134 -3.22 -3.62 -10.84
N PHE A 135 -2.10 -2.90 -10.84
CA PHE A 135 -2.03 -1.46 -11.00
C PHE A 135 -1.07 -1.09 -12.13
N ASP A 136 -1.33 0.05 -12.78
CA ASP A 136 -0.43 0.66 -13.74
C ASP A 136 0.19 1.91 -13.10
N TYR A 137 1.45 2.18 -13.39
CA TYR A 137 2.24 3.23 -12.74
C TYR A 137 2.95 4.09 -13.78
N ARG A 138 2.89 5.40 -13.60
CA ARG A 138 3.67 6.37 -14.38
C ARG A 138 4.39 7.33 -13.47
N ASP A 139 5.69 7.45 -13.68
CA ASP A 139 6.49 8.54 -13.19
C ASP A 139 6.13 9.79 -13.99
N ILE A 140 5.37 10.70 -13.39
CA ILE A 140 4.96 11.96 -14.02
C ILE A 140 6.18 12.87 -14.17
N THR A 141 7.09 12.84 -13.21
CA THR A 141 8.25 13.73 -13.15
C THR A 141 9.22 13.46 -14.31
N ASN A 142 9.48 12.19 -14.61
CA ASN A 142 10.36 11.79 -15.71
C ASN A 142 9.60 11.37 -16.97
N ASN A 143 8.26 11.42 -16.94
CA ASN A 143 7.37 11.03 -18.02
C ASN A 143 7.61 9.59 -18.53
N GLU A 144 7.71 8.65 -17.60
CA GLU A 144 8.03 7.25 -17.89
C GLU A 144 6.98 6.30 -17.27
N ARG A 145 6.60 5.26 -18.00
CA ARG A 145 5.74 4.19 -17.46
C ARG A 145 6.57 3.11 -16.79
N LEU A 146 6.02 2.47 -15.77
CA LEU A 146 6.68 1.35 -15.13
C LEU A 146 6.56 0.12 -16.02
N HIS A 147 7.69 -0.44 -16.41
CA HIS A 147 7.80 -1.70 -17.15
C HIS A 147 8.36 -2.81 -16.26
N VAL A 148 9.22 -2.46 -15.30
CA VAL A 148 9.77 -3.43 -14.34
C VAL A 148 9.87 -2.81 -12.96
N ALA A 149 9.25 -3.48 -12.00
CA ALA A 149 9.48 -3.26 -10.58
C ALA A 149 10.55 -4.24 -10.11
N SER A 150 11.55 -3.77 -9.38
CA SER A 150 12.51 -4.65 -8.71
C SER A 150 12.65 -4.30 -7.25
N ASN A 151 13.00 -5.30 -6.43
CA ASN A 151 13.25 -5.12 -5.01
C ASN A 151 14.66 -5.62 -4.65
N LYS A 152 15.37 -4.81 -3.86
CA LYS A 152 16.64 -5.17 -3.27
C LYS A 152 16.76 -4.52 -1.88
N ASP A 153 17.14 -5.33 -0.89
CA ASP A 153 17.43 -4.89 0.47
C ASP A 153 16.27 -4.07 1.12
N GLY A 154 15.02 -4.44 0.83
CA GLY A 154 13.82 -3.79 1.38
C GLY A 154 13.40 -2.49 0.69
N TYR A 155 14.03 -2.16 -0.44
CA TYR A 155 13.68 -1.03 -1.28
C TYR A 155 13.30 -1.47 -2.69
N GLU A 156 12.32 -0.77 -3.25
CA GLU A 156 11.83 -0.97 -4.60
C GLU A 156 12.40 0.06 -5.57
N TYR A 157 12.48 -0.34 -6.84
CA TYR A 157 13.03 0.48 -7.91
C TYR A 157 12.13 0.48 -9.14
N PHE A 158 11.89 1.69 -9.66
CA PHE A 158 11.18 1.95 -10.90
C PHE A 158 12.14 1.76 -12.09
N ASN A 159 11.84 0.83 -13.01
CA ASN A 159 12.58 0.54 -14.24
C ASN A 159 14.08 0.30 -14.08
N LYS A 160 14.52 -0.12 -12.89
CA LYS A 160 15.91 -0.52 -12.65
C LYS A 160 15.97 -1.99 -12.32
N CYS A 161 17.08 -2.61 -12.72
CA CYS A 161 17.35 -4.03 -12.54
C CYS A 161 18.68 -4.23 -11.80
N PRO A 162 18.76 -3.93 -10.48
CA PRO A 162 19.98 -4.16 -9.72
C PRO A 162 20.42 -5.63 -9.78
N GLN A 163 21.73 -5.87 -9.61
CA GLN A 163 22.23 -7.24 -9.49
C GLN A 163 21.70 -7.90 -8.21
N ASN A 164 21.33 -9.19 -8.34
CA ASN A 164 20.75 -10.02 -7.28
C ASN A 164 19.45 -9.46 -6.68
N SER A 165 18.64 -8.78 -7.49
CA SER A 165 17.31 -8.28 -7.09
C SER A 165 16.20 -9.26 -7.50
N SER A 166 15.10 -9.29 -6.75
CA SER A 166 13.84 -9.83 -7.27
C SER A 166 13.22 -8.83 -8.25
N ARG A 167 12.41 -9.30 -9.20
CA ARG A 167 11.87 -8.48 -10.30
C ARG A 167 10.51 -8.99 -10.76
N VAL A 168 9.62 -8.07 -11.11
CA VAL A 168 8.32 -8.33 -11.72
C VAL A 168 8.15 -7.41 -12.92
N TRP A 169 7.76 -7.98 -14.06
CA TRP A 169 7.40 -7.22 -15.24
C TRP A 169 5.98 -6.69 -15.09
N MET A 170 5.82 -5.41 -15.36
CA MET A 170 4.58 -4.66 -15.24
C MET A 170 4.04 -4.37 -16.65
N TRP A 171 2.72 -4.33 -16.79
CA TRP A 171 2.02 -4.15 -18.07
C TRP A 171 1.63 -2.69 -18.29
#